data_AF-A0A239SY20-F1
#
_entry.id   AF-A0A239SY20-F1
#
_cell.length_a   1.000
_cell.length_b   1.000
_cell.length_c   1.000
_cell.angle_alpha   90.00
_cell.angle_beta   90.00
_cell.angle_gamma   90.00
#
_symmetry.space_group_name_H-M   'P 1'
#
loop_
_entity.id
_entity.type
_entity.pdbx_description
1 polymer ?
#
loop_
_entity_poly.entity_id
_entity_poly.type
_entity_poly.pdbx_seq_one_letter_code
_entity_poly.pdbx_strand_id
1 'polypeptide(L)'
;MNFSKLTRSTALLSGLCGLLGVVGLTATVPAHALDIKLPQETSQLKASTLAGHQAASAWCVMCHSIDYINSQPPMPSAFWHAEVTKMVKVYGAPIPEDQVKLISEYLGTTYGTDHK
;
A
#
# COMPACT_ATOMS: atom_id res chain seq x y z
N MET A 1 4.58 -28.82 73.78
CA MET A 1 4.12 -27.61 74.50
C MET A 1 3.00 -26.94 73.72
N ASN A 2 1.83 -26.86 74.36
CA ASN A 2 0.71 -25.93 74.23
C ASN A 2 0.31 -25.37 72.86
N PHE A 3 -0.75 -25.98 72.33
CA PHE A 3 -1.81 -25.29 71.62
C PHE A 3 -2.51 -24.31 72.57
N SER A 4 -2.44 -23.01 72.29
CA SER A 4 -3.32 -22.02 72.92
C SER A 4 -4.32 -21.50 71.91
N LYS A 5 -5.58 -21.78 72.27
CA LYS A 5 -6.85 -21.32 71.72
C LYS A 5 -6.83 -19.83 71.38
N LEU A 6 -7.47 -19.44 70.27
CA LEU A 6 -8.51 -18.44 70.39
C LEU A 6 -9.63 -18.64 69.37
N THR A 7 -10.81 -18.76 69.92
CA THR A 7 -12.08 -19.10 69.32
C THR A 7 -12.89 -17.81 69.17
N ARG A 8 -13.60 -17.68 68.03
CA ARG A 8 -14.80 -16.85 67.79
C ARG A 8 -14.68 -15.33 67.92
N SER A 9 -14.94 -14.66 66.79
CA SER A 9 -15.94 -13.59 66.72
C SER A 9 -16.38 -13.37 65.28
N THR A 10 -17.43 -14.10 64.87
CA THR A 10 -18.30 -13.69 63.77
C THR A 10 -19.17 -12.55 64.29
N ALA A 11 -18.88 -11.32 63.90
CA ALA A 11 -19.82 -10.22 64.06
C ALA A 11 -19.62 -9.22 62.91
N LEU A 12 -20.54 -9.33 61.95
CA LEU A 12 -21.26 -8.18 61.38
C LEU A 12 -20.40 -7.01 60.90
N LEU A 13 -19.93 -7.10 59.66
CA LEU A 13 -19.86 -5.93 58.77
C LEU A 13 -20.41 -6.29 57.38
N SER A 14 -21.64 -6.80 57.36
CA SER A 14 -22.52 -6.64 56.19
C SER A 14 -22.97 -5.19 56.14
N GLY A 15 -22.19 -4.31 55.53
CA GLY A 15 -22.56 -2.89 55.57
C GLY A 15 -21.70 -1.93 54.78
N LEU A 16 -20.88 -2.38 53.82
CA LEU A 16 -20.23 -1.46 52.86
C LEU A 16 -19.81 -2.15 51.56
N CYS A 17 -20.67 -3.02 51.01
CA CYS A 17 -20.51 -3.53 49.64
C CYS A 17 -21.67 -3.03 48.78
N GLY A 18 -21.98 -1.73 48.87
CA GLY A 18 -23.15 -1.12 48.24
C GLY A 18 -22.83 -0.03 47.21
N LEU A 19 -21.56 0.16 46.82
CA LEU A 19 -21.16 1.28 45.97
C LEU A 19 -20.18 0.93 44.82
N LEU A 20 -20.00 -0.36 44.49
CA LEU A 20 -19.26 -0.79 43.29
C LEU A 20 -20.15 -1.49 42.23
N GLY A 21 -21.48 -1.32 42.32
CA GLY A 21 -22.45 -2.06 41.51
C GLY A 21 -22.93 -1.38 40.23
N VAL A 22 -22.29 -0.32 39.72
CA VAL A 22 -22.65 0.28 38.42
C VAL A 22 -21.48 0.09 37.44
N VAL A 23 -21.17 -1.16 37.16
CA VAL A 23 -20.40 -1.53 35.98
C VAL A 23 -21.39 -1.97 34.91
N GLY A 24 -21.43 -1.23 33.81
CA GLY A 24 -21.87 -1.76 32.52
C GLY A 24 -23.18 -1.21 31.97
N LEU A 25 -23.06 -0.26 31.05
CA LEU A 25 -23.48 -0.50 29.66
C LEU A 25 -22.84 0.55 28.73
N THR A 26 -21.55 0.41 28.44
CA THR A 26 -20.99 1.11 27.28
C THR A 26 -21.62 0.46 26.04
N ALA A 27 -22.53 1.16 25.37
CA ALA A 27 -23.07 0.72 24.09
C ALA A 27 -21.91 0.53 23.11
N THR A 28 -21.56 -0.72 22.80
CA THR A 28 -20.62 -1.05 21.73
C THR A 28 -21.33 -0.79 20.41
N VAL A 29 -21.12 0.38 19.82
CA VAL A 29 -21.55 0.65 18.44
C VAL A 29 -20.67 -0.21 17.52
N PRO A 30 -21.24 -1.09 16.69
CA PRO A 30 -20.45 -1.83 15.72
C PRO A 30 -19.83 -0.86 14.72
N ALA A 31 -18.50 -0.94 14.56
CA ALA A 31 -17.82 -0.24 13.47
C ALA A 31 -18.12 -0.98 12.16
N HIS A 32 -18.88 -0.34 11.27
CA HIS A 32 -19.07 -0.84 9.92
C HIS A 32 -17.95 -0.31 9.02
N ALA A 33 -17.31 -1.19 8.26
CA ALA A 33 -16.40 -0.78 7.20
C ALA A 33 -17.22 -0.07 6.11
N LEU A 34 -16.79 1.12 5.71
CA LEU A 34 -17.33 1.79 4.53
C LEU A 34 -16.60 1.26 3.30
N ASP A 35 -17.35 0.92 2.26
CA ASP A 35 -16.78 0.49 0.99
C ASP A 35 -16.55 1.68 0.06
N ILE A 36 -15.39 1.70 -0.59
CA ILE A 36 -15.08 2.63 -1.68
C ILE A 36 -14.96 1.81 -2.96
N LYS A 37 -15.88 2.03 -3.90
CA LYS A 37 -15.81 1.42 -5.22
C LYS A 37 -15.02 2.33 -6.16
N LEU A 38 -13.80 1.93 -6.50
CA LEU A 38 -13.02 2.61 -7.53
C LEU A 38 -13.58 2.31 -8.93
N PRO A 39 -13.47 3.25 -9.88
CA PRO A 39 -13.77 2.98 -11.28
C PRO A 39 -12.79 1.94 -11.86
N GLN A 40 -13.16 1.33 -12.98
CA GLN A 40 -12.26 0.43 -13.70
C GLN A 40 -11.05 1.21 -14.22
N GLU A 41 -9.85 0.63 -14.08
CA GLU A 41 -8.62 1.13 -14.71
C GLU A 41 -8.71 0.95 -16.24
N THR A 42 -8.31 1.98 -17.00
CA THR A 42 -8.46 2.02 -18.47
C THR A 42 -7.23 2.58 -19.20
N SER A 43 -6.18 2.99 -18.48
CA SER A 43 -5.03 3.65 -19.06
C SER A 43 -4.20 2.65 -19.86
N GLN A 44 -3.82 3.05 -21.07
CA GLN A 44 -3.05 2.21 -21.96
C GLN A 44 -1.78 2.93 -22.41
N LEU A 45 -0.75 2.12 -22.67
CA LEU A 45 0.46 2.57 -23.31
C LEU A 45 0.17 2.96 -24.77
N LYS A 46 0.79 4.02 -25.28
CA LYS A 46 0.71 4.42 -26.69
C LYS A 46 1.25 3.29 -27.56
N ALA A 47 0.45 2.83 -28.51
CA ALA A 47 0.84 1.75 -29.41
C ALA A 47 2.14 2.08 -30.15
N SER A 48 3.03 1.10 -30.28
CA SER A 48 4.28 1.21 -31.02
C SER A 48 4.77 -0.16 -31.48
N THR A 49 5.51 -0.18 -32.59
CA THR A 49 6.17 -1.38 -33.12
C THR A 49 7.53 -1.65 -32.48
N LEU A 50 8.03 -0.73 -31.64
CA LEU A 50 9.29 -0.90 -30.91
C LEU A 50 9.17 -2.04 -29.89
N ALA A 51 10.21 -2.86 -29.78
CA ALA A 51 10.26 -3.96 -28.80
C ALA A 51 10.00 -3.49 -27.35
N GLY A 52 10.40 -2.25 -27.04
CA GLY A 52 10.16 -1.62 -25.75
C GLY A 52 8.69 -1.44 -25.37
N HIS A 53 7.76 -1.41 -26.33
CA HIS A 53 6.32 -1.33 -26.03
C HIS A 53 5.82 -2.60 -25.34
N GLN A 54 6.24 -3.76 -25.83
CA GLN A 54 5.90 -5.04 -25.20
C GLN A 54 6.59 -5.21 -23.85
N ALA A 55 7.86 -4.80 -23.76
CA ALA A 55 8.57 -4.79 -22.49
C ALA A 55 7.87 -3.89 -21.45
N ALA A 56 7.48 -2.67 -21.82
CA ALA A 56 6.78 -1.76 -20.91
C ALA A 56 5.42 -2.32 -20.48
N SER A 57 4.68 -2.96 -21.39
CA SER A 57 3.39 -3.59 -21.09
C SER A 57 3.51 -4.74 -20.10
N ALA A 58 4.63 -5.47 -20.12
CA ALA A 58 4.89 -6.55 -19.18
C ALA A 58 5.39 -6.04 -17.81
N TRP A 59 6.25 -5.02 -17.80
CA TRP A 59 7.02 -4.66 -16.61
C TRP A 59 6.51 -3.42 -15.86
N CYS A 60 5.82 -2.48 -16.53
CA CYS A 60 5.49 -1.18 -15.94
C CYS A 60 4.09 -1.11 -15.31
N VAL A 61 3.25 -2.15 -15.48
CA VAL A 61 1.87 -2.19 -14.97
C VAL A 61 1.73 -2.85 -13.60
N MET A 62 2.83 -3.37 -13.03
CA MET A 62 2.77 -4.16 -11.79
C MET A 62 2.50 -3.32 -10.54
N CYS A 63 2.91 -2.06 -10.53
CA CYS A 63 2.93 -1.24 -9.31
C CYS A 63 2.03 -0.01 -9.38
N HIS A 64 1.75 0.52 -10.56
CA HIS A 64 0.93 1.71 -10.76
C HIS A 64 0.24 1.67 -12.14
N SER A 65 -0.77 2.53 -12.33
CA SER A 65 -1.40 2.69 -13.65
C SER A 65 -0.45 3.35 -14.66
N ILE A 66 -0.76 3.20 -15.94
CA ILE A 66 0.02 3.81 -17.02
C ILE A 66 -0.14 5.35 -17.06
N ASP A 67 -1.09 5.92 -16.31
CA ASP A 67 -1.29 7.36 -16.22
C ASP A 67 -0.01 8.11 -15.79
N TYR A 68 0.82 7.51 -14.94
CA TYR A 68 2.10 8.09 -14.53
C TYR A 68 3.06 8.31 -15.70
N ILE A 69 3.03 7.43 -16.70
CA ILE A 69 3.83 7.55 -17.93
C ILE A 69 3.14 8.53 -18.89
N ASN A 70 1.82 8.38 -19.07
CA ASN A 70 1.03 9.20 -19.99
C ASN A 70 1.00 10.69 -19.63
N SER A 71 1.20 11.02 -18.35
CA SER A 71 1.20 12.39 -17.82
C SER A 71 2.57 13.05 -17.72
N GLN A 72 3.67 12.34 -18.00
CA GLN A 72 4.98 12.98 -18.05
C GLN A 72 5.06 13.99 -19.20
N PRO A 73 5.80 15.09 -19.04
CA PRO A 73 6.13 15.95 -20.17
C PRO A 73 6.92 15.17 -21.24
N PRO A 74 6.89 15.60 -22.51
CA PRO A 74 7.76 15.03 -23.53
C PRO A 74 9.23 15.25 -23.17
N MET A 75 9.95 14.16 -22.91
CA MET A 75 11.35 14.16 -22.46
C MET A 75 12.21 13.19 -23.28
N PRO A 76 13.52 13.45 -23.43
CA PRO A 76 14.41 12.58 -24.20
C PRO A 76 14.63 11.21 -23.53
N SER A 77 15.09 10.21 -24.28
CA SER A 77 15.37 8.85 -23.76
C SER A 77 16.29 8.80 -22.55
N ALA A 78 17.23 9.74 -22.39
CA ALA A 78 18.08 9.81 -21.21
C ALA A 78 17.28 10.07 -19.91
N PHE A 79 16.24 10.91 -19.96
CA PHE A 79 15.32 11.12 -18.84
C PHE A 79 14.54 9.84 -18.53
N TRP A 80 14.00 9.20 -19.57
CA TRP A 80 13.26 7.96 -19.41
C TRP A 80 14.11 6.81 -18.87
N HIS A 81 15.38 6.75 -19.26
CA HIS A 81 16.32 5.80 -18.70
C HIS A 81 16.54 6.01 -17.20
N ALA A 82 16.65 7.27 -16.75
CA ALA A 82 16.74 7.58 -15.33
C ALA A 82 15.47 7.16 -14.58
N GLU A 83 14.27 7.42 -15.12
CA GLU A 83 13.02 7.01 -14.48
C GLU A 83 12.87 5.48 -14.42
N VAL A 84 13.15 4.74 -15.51
CA VAL A 84 13.11 3.27 -15.49
C VAL A 84 14.14 2.71 -14.51
N THR A 85 15.35 3.27 -14.49
CA THR A 85 16.40 2.88 -13.53
C THR A 85 15.98 3.13 -12.09
N LYS A 86 15.29 4.24 -11.82
CA LYS A 86 14.72 4.53 -10.50
C LYS A 86 13.67 3.49 -10.11
N MET A 87 12.81 3.04 -11.04
CA MET A 87 11.86 1.97 -10.75
C MET A 87 12.57 0.69 -10.30
N VAL A 88 13.68 0.34 -10.94
CA VAL A 88 14.48 -0.84 -10.59
C VAL A 88 15.23 -0.65 -9.26
N LYS A 89 16.00 0.44 -9.12
CA LYS A 89 16.96 0.60 -8.02
C LYS A 89 16.35 1.15 -6.74
N VAL A 90 15.32 2.00 -6.84
CA VAL A 90 14.69 2.66 -5.68
C VAL A 90 13.42 1.94 -5.26
N TYR A 91 12.58 1.56 -6.23
CA TYR A 91 11.30 0.90 -5.94
C TYR A 91 11.35 -0.64 -6.06
N GLY A 92 12.47 -1.21 -6.50
CA GLY A 92 12.68 -2.65 -6.50
C GLY A 92 11.92 -3.40 -7.61
N ALA A 93 11.52 -2.72 -8.68
CA ALA A 93 10.87 -3.37 -9.82
C ALA A 93 11.82 -4.43 -10.42
N PRO A 94 11.36 -5.68 -10.61
CA PRO A 94 12.21 -6.79 -11.05
C PRO A 94 12.45 -6.77 -12.57
N ILE A 95 12.78 -5.60 -13.15
CA ILE A 95 12.99 -5.42 -14.59
C ILE A 95 14.41 -5.84 -14.95
N PRO A 96 14.60 -6.81 -15.87
CA PRO A 96 15.92 -7.20 -16.34
C PRO A 96 16.66 -6.04 -17.05
N GLU A 97 17.98 -6.01 -16.93
CA GLU A 97 18.81 -4.91 -17.45
C GLU A 97 18.68 -4.71 -18.98
N ASP A 98 18.55 -5.80 -19.73
CA ASP A 98 18.33 -5.77 -21.19
C ASP A 98 16.98 -5.13 -21.56
N GLN A 99 15.97 -5.26 -20.69
CA GLN A 99 14.65 -4.67 -20.88
C GLN A 99 14.64 -3.17 -20.54
N VAL A 100 15.46 -2.72 -19.58
CA VAL A 100 15.56 -1.30 -19.20
C VAL A 100 15.88 -0.43 -20.41
N LYS A 101 16.86 -0.82 -21.23
CA LYS A 101 17.21 -0.07 -22.45
C LYS A 101 16.04 0.00 -23.43
N LEU A 102 15.40 -1.14 -23.71
CA LEU A 102 14.30 -1.22 -24.68
C LEU A 102 13.12 -0.34 -24.26
N ILE A 103 12.76 -0.38 -22.98
CA ILE A 103 11.68 0.46 -22.41
C ILE A 103 12.06 1.94 -22.56
N SER A 104 13.28 2.32 -22.16
CA SER A 104 13.74 3.71 -22.23
C SER A 104 13.69 4.28 -23.65
N GLU A 105 14.07 3.48 -24.64
CA GLU A 105 14.03 3.83 -26.07
C GLU A 105 12.59 4.01 -26.56
N TYR A 106 11.71 3.05 -26.26
CA TYR A 106 10.28 3.18 -26.58
C TYR A 106 9.65 4.43 -25.96
N LEU A 107 9.93 4.72 -24.70
CA LEU A 107 9.39 5.88 -24.01
C LEU A 107 9.94 7.18 -24.60
N GLY A 108 11.26 7.28 -24.82
CA GLY A 108 11.87 8.43 -25.48
C GLY A 108 11.34 8.70 -26.88
N THR A 109 11.10 7.65 -27.67
CA THR A 109 10.59 7.79 -29.05
C THR A 109 9.07 7.95 -29.13
N THR A 110 8.27 7.45 -28.17
CA THR A 110 6.79 7.47 -28.30
C THR A 110 6.13 8.52 -27.40
N TYR A 111 6.76 8.83 -26.27
CA TYR A 111 6.30 9.83 -25.31
C TYR A 111 7.21 11.05 -25.24
N GLY A 112 8.43 10.91 -25.75
CA GLY A 112 9.48 11.89 -25.60
C GLY A 112 9.69 12.81 -26.77
N THR A 113 10.93 13.24 -26.94
CA THR A 113 11.35 14.15 -28.02
C THR A 113 12.18 13.44 -29.09
N ASP A 114 12.35 12.12 -28.99
CA ASP A 114 13.28 11.35 -29.84
C ASP A 114 12.60 10.81 -31.10
N HIS A 115 11.55 11.49 -31.56
CA HIS A 115 10.87 11.22 -32.82
C HIS A 115 11.80 11.59 -33.99
N LYS A 116 12.57 10.63 -34.51
CA LYS A 116 13.19 10.77 -35.83
C LYS A 116 12.19 10.43 -36.92
#